data_AF-A0A6N8JCT1-F1
#
_entry.id   AF-A0A6N8JCT1-F1
#
_cell.length_a   1.000
_cell.length_b   1.000
_cell.length_c   1.000
_cell.angle_alpha   90.00
_cell.angle_beta   90.00
_cell.angle_gamma   90.00
#
_symmetry.space_group_name_H-M   'P 1'
#
loop_
_entity.id
_entity.type
_entity.pdbx_description
1 polymer ?
#
loop_
_entity_poly.entity_id
_entity_poly.type
_entity_poly.pdbx_seq_one_letter_code
_entity_poly.pdbx_strand_id
1 'polypeptide(L)'
;MANDNISWNLEDFVDSLVVELDKTRETLAIKAINKPLTYTVKDLAIDLNIFPTFDGDQIRFTTAQPGQEGASKVNIQLGSITDQQVRATTKMSGLKNDTKIEEIGVDQKTRNKLRKMGVNSVDDLQQIEKKHVDIQRASDNEIDYKTLANEIQKSRRSQTPPRVNTVSLSVDEQDRPFLHVRGENLTLNPKYPPVTVINHNLAEVLEFNANELKILLSKDHITQAESELIMTFDPYTLVKMNIRL
;
A
#
# COMPACT_ATOMS: atom_id res chain seq x y z
N MET A 1 36.26 13.08 16.92
CA MET A 1 35.32 14.06 16.34
C MET A 1 34.08 14.01 17.21
N ALA A 2 33.80 15.08 17.94
CA ALA A 2 32.70 15.12 18.90
C ALA A 2 31.38 15.05 18.14
N ASN A 3 30.53 14.10 18.50
CA ASN A 3 29.20 13.97 17.96
C ASN A 3 28.39 15.14 18.52
N ASP A 4 28.05 16.12 17.67
CA ASP A 4 27.27 17.28 18.10
C ASP A 4 25.94 16.81 18.68
N ASN A 5 25.65 17.25 19.90
CA ASN A 5 24.45 16.88 20.62
C ASN A 5 23.26 17.64 20.00
N ILE A 6 22.49 16.93 19.17
CA ILE A 6 21.42 17.54 18.38
C ILE A 6 20.19 17.77 19.25
N SER A 7 19.62 18.97 19.15
CA SER A 7 18.37 19.31 19.82
C SER A 7 17.19 18.58 19.17
N TRP A 8 16.27 18.06 19.98
CA TRP A 8 15.13 17.24 19.53
C TRP A 8 13.81 17.69 20.17
N ASN A 9 12.70 17.38 19.51
CA ASN A 9 11.36 17.71 19.99
C ASN A 9 10.76 16.50 20.73
N LEU A 10 9.99 16.74 21.80
CA LEU A 10 9.37 15.64 22.58
C LEU A 10 8.44 14.79 21.73
N GLU A 11 7.71 15.41 20.80
CA GLU A 11 6.83 14.72 19.85
C GLU A 11 7.60 13.67 19.04
N ASP A 12 8.75 14.03 18.45
CA ASP A 12 9.56 13.09 17.67
C ASP A 12 10.08 11.91 18.52
N PHE A 13 10.41 12.16 19.79
CA PHE A 13 10.81 11.11 20.72
C PHE A 13 9.64 10.17 21.04
N VAL A 14 8.47 10.72 21.37
CA VAL A 14 7.27 9.93 21.69
C VAL A 14 6.81 9.14 20.46
N ASP A 15 6.75 9.75 19.28
CA ASP A 15 6.44 9.09 18.01
C ASP A 15 7.38 7.92 17.74
N SER A 16 8.69 8.14 17.88
CA SER A 16 9.69 7.11 17.66
C SER A 16 9.54 5.96 18.65
N LEU A 17 9.24 6.28 19.91
CA LEU A 17 9.02 5.31 20.97
C LEU A 17 7.76 4.47 20.70
N VAL A 18 6.65 5.10 20.28
CA VAL A 18 5.41 4.40 19.90
C VAL A 18 5.68 3.43 18.74
N VAL A 19 6.36 3.89 17.69
CA VAL A 19 6.74 3.04 16.54
C VAL A 19 7.56 1.83 16.99
N GLU A 20 8.52 2.02 17.89
CA GLU A 20 9.39 0.92 18.34
C GLU A 20 8.65 -0.05 19.27
N LEU A 21 7.74 0.46 20.12
CA LEU A 21 6.84 -0.37 20.92
C LEU A 21 5.90 -1.20 20.05
N ASP A 22 5.36 -0.64 18.97
CA ASP A 22 4.51 -1.36 18.02
C ASP A 22 5.26 -2.49 17.31
N LYS A 23 6.46 -2.23 16.80
CA LYS A 23 7.32 -3.29 16.22
C LYS A 23 7.64 -4.38 17.24
N THR A 24 7.93 -3.99 18.48
CA THR A 24 8.23 -4.93 19.56
C THR A 24 7.01 -5.81 19.82
N ARG A 25 5.81 -5.22 19.86
CA ARG A 25 4.53 -5.92 20.02
C ARG A 25 4.29 -6.93 18.90
N GLU A 26 4.47 -6.53 17.64
CA GLU A 26 4.32 -7.43 16.48
C GLU A 26 5.30 -8.61 16.54
N THR A 27 6.57 -8.33 16.88
CA THR A 27 7.60 -9.36 17.04
C THR A 27 7.24 -10.35 18.15
N LEU A 28 6.72 -9.85 19.28
CA LEU A 28 6.26 -10.69 20.39
C LEU A 28 5.05 -11.54 20.00
N ALA A 29 4.10 -11.00 19.25
CA ALA A 29 2.96 -11.76 18.75
C ALA A 29 3.40 -12.96 17.89
N ILE A 30 4.40 -12.78 17.02
CA ILE A 30 4.97 -13.88 16.22
C ILE A 30 5.67 -14.91 17.12
N LYS A 31 6.44 -14.47 18.11
CA LYS A 31 7.10 -15.37 19.06
C LYS A 31 6.10 -16.17 19.90
N ALA A 32 4.97 -15.56 20.27
CA ALA A 32 3.90 -16.17 21.05
C ALA A 32 3.22 -17.36 20.36
N ILE A 33 3.28 -17.43 19.02
CA ILE A 33 2.75 -18.56 18.24
C ILE A 33 3.58 -19.82 18.48
N ASN A 34 4.90 -19.67 18.60
CA ASN A 34 5.85 -20.78 18.66
C ASN A 34 6.29 -21.12 20.09
N LYS A 35 6.21 -20.18 21.03
CA LYS A 35 6.54 -20.39 22.44
C LYS A 35 5.63 -19.53 23.34
N PRO A 36 5.20 -20.04 24.51
CA PRO A 36 4.51 -19.21 25.50
C PRO A 36 5.39 -18.02 25.88
N LEU A 37 4.85 -16.80 25.84
CA LEU A 37 5.56 -15.62 26.31
C LEU A 37 5.66 -15.70 27.83
N THR A 38 6.88 -15.60 28.37
CA THR A 38 7.13 -15.61 29.83
C THR A 38 7.38 -14.22 30.40
N TYR A 39 7.22 -13.17 29.59
CA TYR A 39 7.57 -11.79 29.94
C TYR A 39 6.40 -10.85 29.60
N THR A 40 6.06 -9.97 30.54
CA THR A 40 5.06 -8.90 30.35
C THR A 40 5.76 -7.56 30.47
N VAL A 41 5.54 -6.63 29.53
CA VAL A 41 6.03 -5.24 29.67
C VAL A 41 5.06 -4.53 30.62
N LYS A 42 5.40 -4.54 31.91
CA LYS A 42 4.57 -3.95 32.97
C LYS A 42 4.58 -2.43 32.91
N ASP A 43 5.72 -1.78 33.04
CA ASP A 43 5.78 -0.32 33.03
C ASP A 43 7.15 0.09 32.47
N LEU A 44 7.16 1.00 31.50
CA LEU A 44 8.40 1.62 31.01
C LEU A 44 8.49 3.01 31.63
N ALA A 45 9.42 3.17 32.57
CA ALA A 45 9.79 4.46 33.13
C ALA A 45 11.15 4.87 32.55
N ILE A 46 11.17 6.02 31.87
CA ILE A 46 12.40 6.60 31.33
C ILE A 46 12.68 7.89 32.08
N ASP A 47 13.86 7.94 32.71
CA ASP A 47 14.41 9.14 33.33
C ASP A 47 15.44 9.76 32.38
N LEU A 48 15.17 10.98 31.92
CA LEU A 48 16.07 11.74 31.05
C LEU A 48 16.56 12.99 31.79
N ASN A 49 17.86 13.26 31.69
CA ASN A 49 18.44 14.53 32.10
C ASN A 49 18.60 15.39 30.85
N ILE A 50 17.85 16.49 30.76
CA ILE A 50 17.74 17.31 29.54
C ILE A 50 17.74 18.80 29.86
N PHE A 51 18.18 19.60 28.88
CA PHE A 51 18.09 21.06 28.90
C PHE A 51 16.95 21.49 27.97
N PRO A 52 15.79 21.90 28.52
CA PRO A 52 14.73 22.45 27.69
C PRO A 52 15.10 23.86 27.22
N THR A 53 14.81 24.14 25.97
CA THR A 53 14.92 25.46 25.34
C THR A 53 13.59 25.80 24.69
N PHE A 54 13.13 27.03 24.88
CA PHE A 54 11.89 27.53 24.29
C PHE A 54 12.23 28.72 23.40
N ASP A 55 11.97 28.59 22.09
CA ASP A 55 12.30 29.61 21.09
C ASP A 55 11.13 30.59 20.82
N GLY A 56 10.04 30.48 21.58
CA GLY A 56 8.83 31.29 21.42
C GLY A 56 7.70 30.57 20.68
N ASP A 57 7.99 29.47 19.99
CA ASP A 57 7.01 28.64 19.28
C ASP A 57 7.07 27.18 19.75
N GLN A 58 8.28 26.60 19.83
CA GLN A 58 8.48 25.18 20.15
C GLN A 58 9.40 24.98 21.34
N ILE A 59 9.13 23.91 22.11
CA ILE A 59 10.02 23.43 23.16
C ILE A 59 10.94 22.37 22.55
N ARG A 60 12.25 22.61 22.62
CA ARG A 60 13.28 21.66 22.19
C ARG A 60 14.12 21.23 23.37
N PHE A 61 14.62 20.01 23.29
CA PHE A 61 15.39 19.37 24.36
C PHE A 61 16.78 19.02 23.86
N THR A 62 17.77 19.19 24.72
CA THR A 62 19.13 18.72 24.50
C THR A 62 19.53 17.80 25.63
N THR A 63 20.00 16.59 25.31
CA THR A 63 20.38 15.59 26.32
C THR A 63 21.59 16.08 27.12
N ALA A 64 21.61 15.92 28.44
CA ALA A 64 22.77 16.31 29.23
C ALA A 64 23.97 15.40 28.96
N GLN A 65 25.15 16.01 28.79
CA GLN A 65 26.42 15.27 28.69
C GLN A 65 26.96 14.89 30.08
N PRO A 66 27.83 13.86 30.17
CA PRO A 66 28.44 13.49 31.45
C PRO A 66 29.15 14.68 32.11
N GLY A 67 28.81 14.95 33.37
CA GLY A 67 29.39 16.06 34.14
C GLY A 67 28.80 17.45 33.87
N GLN A 68 27.78 17.59 33.01
CA GLN A 68 27.03 18.84 32.90
C GLN A 68 26.07 19.03 34.08
N GLU A 69 26.16 20.19 34.72
CA GLU A 69 25.28 20.59 35.82
C GLU A 69 24.10 21.44 35.32
N GLY A 70 23.00 21.47 36.08
CA GLY A 70 21.81 22.29 35.75
C GLY A 70 20.80 21.65 34.80
N ALA A 71 20.97 20.38 34.43
CA ALA A 71 19.99 19.66 33.62
C ALA A 71 18.69 19.43 34.40
N SER A 72 17.55 19.53 33.72
CA SER A 72 16.25 19.17 34.27
C SER A 72 16.04 17.67 34.16
N LYS A 73 15.52 17.05 35.22
CA LYS A 73 15.11 15.64 35.19
C LYS A 73 13.67 15.53 34.69
N VAL A 74 13.46 14.80 33.61
CA VAL A 74 12.14 14.48 33.07
C VAL A 74 11.87 12.99 33.25
N ASN A 75 10.74 12.67 33.87
CA ASN A 75 10.26 11.31 34.07
C ASN A 75 9.07 11.06 33.13
N ILE A 76 9.18 10.05 32.27
CA ILE A 76 8.12 9.64 31.35
C ILE A 76 7.68 8.24 31.77
N GLN A 77 6.38 8.07 32.06
CA GLN A 77 5.76 6.78 32.40
C GLN A 77 4.77 6.39 31.32
N LEU A 78 4.98 5.21 30.72
CA LEU A 78 4.05 4.60 29.79
C LEU A 78 3.38 3.39 30.46
N GLY A 79 2.04 3.34 30.38
CA GLY A 79 1.25 2.29 31.01
C GLY A 79 1.42 0.91 30.37
N SER A 80 1.14 -0.13 31.15
CA SER A 80 1.38 -1.54 30.81
C SER A 80 0.75 -2.04 29.51
N ILE A 81 1.50 -2.86 28.77
CA ILE A 81 0.98 -3.68 27.68
C ILE A 81 0.96 -5.14 28.13
N THR A 82 -0.23 -5.67 28.40
CA THR A 82 -0.43 -7.07 28.80
C THR A 82 -0.57 -8.00 27.59
N ASP A 83 -0.22 -9.28 27.75
CA ASP A 83 -0.40 -10.31 26.71
C ASP A 83 -1.84 -10.40 26.18
N GLN A 84 -2.83 -10.19 27.06
CA GLN A 84 -4.25 -10.15 26.70
C GLN A 84 -4.56 -8.93 25.82
N GLN A 85 -4.00 -7.76 26.13
CA GLN A 85 -4.12 -6.55 25.30
C GLN A 85 -3.39 -6.72 23.97
N VAL A 86 -2.21 -7.36 23.94
CA VAL A 86 -1.52 -7.69 22.68
C VAL A 86 -2.41 -8.56 21.81
N ARG A 87 -2.93 -9.69 22.32
CA ARG A 87 -3.80 -10.58 21.54
C ARG A 87 -5.11 -9.93 21.10
N ALA A 88 -5.68 -9.04 21.91
CA ALA A 88 -6.94 -8.35 21.61
C ALA A 88 -6.79 -7.19 20.63
N THR A 89 -5.61 -6.55 20.56
CA THR A 89 -5.36 -5.36 19.72
C THR A 89 -4.47 -5.64 18.51
N THR A 90 -3.75 -6.77 18.49
CA THR A 90 -3.01 -7.21 17.31
C THR A 90 -4.06 -7.59 16.27
N LYS A 91 -4.14 -6.80 15.19
CA LYS A 91 -4.85 -7.26 13.99
C LYS A 91 -4.22 -8.60 13.61
N MET A 92 -5.00 -9.68 13.62
CA MET A 92 -4.63 -10.86 12.87
C MET A 92 -4.58 -10.42 11.40
N SER A 93 -3.40 -9.99 10.93
CA SER A 93 -3.13 -9.84 9.50
C SER A 93 -3.21 -11.26 8.93
N GLY A 94 -4.41 -11.61 8.52
CA GLY A 94 -4.86 -12.94 8.15
C GLY A 94 -5.47 -12.98 6.77
N LEU A 95 -5.25 -11.96 5.94
CA LEU A 95 -5.42 -12.10 4.50
C LEU A 95 -4.05 -12.47 3.96
N LYS A 96 -3.90 -13.72 3.50
CA LYS A 96 -2.66 -14.35 3.01
C LYS A 96 -1.91 -13.58 1.89
N ASN A 97 -2.39 -12.42 1.46
CA ASN A 97 -1.91 -11.62 0.33
C ASN A 97 -1.89 -10.10 0.61
N ASP A 98 -1.82 -9.68 1.88
CA ASP A 98 -1.73 -8.23 2.17
C ASP A 98 -0.35 -7.68 1.78
N THR A 99 -0.33 -6.72 0.86
CA THR A 99 0.90 -6.11 0.33
C THR A 99 1.41 -5.07 1.32
N LYS A 100 2.68 -5.18 1.73
CA LYS A 100 3.30 -4.20 2.63
C LYS A 100 3.50 -2.85 1.93
N ILE A 101 3.43 -1.75 2.69
CA ILE A 101 3.74 -0.40 2.18
C ILE A 101 5.21 -0.29 1.69
N GLU A 102 6.08 -1.19 2.14
CA GLU A 102 7.49 -1.27 1.71
C GLU A 102 7.65 -1.80 0.28
N GLU A 103 6.68 -2.59 -0.19
CA GLU A 103 6.70 -3.29 -1.49
C GLU A 103 6.03 -2.48 -2.61
N ILE A 104 5.46 -1.32 -2.29
CA ILE A 104 4.88 -0.38 -3.25
C ILE A 104 5.88 0.74 -3.56
N GLY A 105 5.79 1.33 -4.76
CA GLY A 105 6.75 2.30 -5.30
C GLY A 105 6.70 3.71 -4.70
N VAL A 106 6.42 3.84 -3.40
CA VAL A 106 6.42 5.13 -2.69
C VAL A 106 7.79 5.50 -2.13
N ASP A 107 8.05 6.80 -2.09
CA ASP A 107 9.29 7.36 -1.54
C ASP A 107 9.41 7.15 -0.02
N GLN A 108 10.65 7.21 0.50
CA GLN A 108 10.93 6.96 1.91
C GLN A 108 10.21 7.93 2.86
N LYS A 109 10.02 9.19 2.46
CA LYS A 109 9.37 10.21 3.31
C LYS A 109 7.90 9.85 3.49
N THR A 110 7.21 9.49 2.41
CA THR A 110 5.81 9.02 2.44
C THR A 110 5.66 7.73 3.26
N ARG A 111 6.56 6.75 3.07
CA ARG A 111 6.55 5.51 3.87
C ARG A 111 6.68 5.75 5.37
N ASN A 112 7.60 6.62 5.78
CA ASN A 112 7.80 6.94 7.20
C ASN A 112 6.55 7.59 7.81
N LYS A 113 5.86 8.47 7.08
CA LYS A 113 4.61 9.09 7.55
C LYS A 113 3.46 8.11 7.65
N LEU A 114 3.26 7.28 6.64
CA LEU A 114 2.24 6.22 6.68
C LEU A 114 2.45 5.33 7.91
N ARG A 115 3.70 4.96 8.20
CA ARG A 115 4.04 4.21 9.41
C ARG A 115 3.74 4.98 10.70
N LYS A 116 4.05 6.29 10.78
CA LYS A 116 3.68 7.13 11.92
C LYS A 116 2.16 7.19 12.13
N MET A 117 1.38 7.11 11.06
CA MET A 117 -0.09 7.04 11.10
C MET A 117 -0.64 5.62 11.36
N GLY A 118 0.23 4.63 11.62
CA GLY A 118 -0.18 3.24 11.86
C GLY A 118 -0.61 2.49 10.60
N VAL A 119 -0.20 2.95 9.41
CA VAL A 119 -0.48 2.32 8.11
C VAL A 119 0.74 1.51 7.67
N ASN A 120 0.65 0.18 7.82
CA ASN A 120 1.75 -0.73 7.49
C ASN A 120 1.50 -1.53 6.21
N SER A 121 0.25 -1.62 5.76
CA SER A 121 -0.14 -2.34 4.56
C SER A 121 -1.12 -1.59 3.64
N VAL A 122 -1.32 -2.12 2.44
CA VAL A 122 -2.33 -1.62 1.50
C VAL A 122 -3.73 -1.79 2.07
N ASP A 123 -4.01 -2.89 2.78
CA ASP A 123 -5.32 -3.11 3.39
C ASP A 123 -5.61 -2.11 4.52
N ASP A 124 -4.61 -1.73 5.31
CA ASP A 124 -4.76 -0.65 6.32
C ASP A 124 -5.19 0.65 5.66
N LEU A 125 -4.56 0.99 4.52
CA LEU A 125 -4.85 2.20 3.76
C LEU A 125 -6.27 2.17 3.18
N GLN A 126 -6.72 1.02 2.67
CA GLN A 126 -8.12 0.83 2.23
C GLN A 126 -9.13 0.90 3.38
N GLN A 127 -8.77 0.42 4.58
CA GLN A 127 -9.65 0.52 5.75
C GLN A 127 -9.83 1.97 6.20
N ILE A 128 -8.77 2.77 6.13
CA ILE A 128 -8.81 4.21 6.45
C ILE A 128 -9.67 4.96 5.43
N GLU A 129 -9.54 4.64 4.14
CA GLU A 129 -10.42 5.19 3.09
C GLU A 129 -11.89 4.82 3.33
N LYS A 130 -12.19 3.54 3.63
CA LYS A 130 -13.57 3.11 3.95
C LYS A 130 -14.17 3.82 5.15
N LYS A 131 -13.33 4.22 6.11
CA LYS A 131 -13.74 5.03 7.27
C LYS A 131 -13.88 6.52 6.94
N HIS A 132 -13.73 6.91 5.67
CA HIS A 132 -13.83 8.28 5.17
C HIS A 132 -12.85 9.24 5.87
N VAL A 133 -11.71 8.72 6.33
CA VAL A 133 -10.64 9.53 6.90
C VAL A 133 -9.83 10.09 5.73
N ASP A 134 -9.76 11.42 5.65
CA ASP A 134 -9.00 12.11 4.63
C ASP A 134 -7.50 12.08 4.97
N ILE A 135 -6.78 11.12 4.39
CA ILE A 135 -5.34 10.93 4.59
C ILE A 135 -4.55 12.17 4.16
N GLN A 136 -5.03 12.89 3.15
CA GLN A 136 -4.38 14.09 2.67
C GLN A 136 -4.45 15.19 3.74
N ARG A 137 -5.60 15.37 4.39
CA ARG A 137 -5.72 16.29 5.55
C ARG A 137 -4.96 15.81 6.78
N ALA A 138 -4.97 14.52 7.07
CA ALA A 138 -4.27 13.95 8.22
C ALA A 138 -2.74 13.96 8.09
N SER A 139 -2.22 14.26 6.90
CA SER A 139 -0.79 14.33 6.59
C SER A 139 -0.32 15.73 6.18
N ASP A 140 -1.08 16.76 6.54
CA ASP A 140 -0.80 18.17 6.19
C ASP A 140 -0.60 18.39 4.68
N ASN A 141 -1.39 17.70 3.86
CA ASN A 141 -1.34 17.68 2.39
C ASN A 141 -0.04 17.15 1.78
N GLU A 142 0.85 16.55 2.57
CA GLU A 142 2.11 16.03 2.06
C GLU A 142 1.98 14.66 1.38
N ILE A 143 0.83 13.99 1.56
CA ILE A 143 0.54 12.71 0.92
C ILE A 143 -0.66 12.87 -0.01
N ASP A 144 -0.42 12.67 -1.31
CA ASP A 144 -1.50 12.59 -2.30
C ASP A 144 -2.01 11.16 -2.45
N TYR A 145 -3.26 10.95 -2.04
CA TYR A 145 -3.93 9.67 -2.12
C TYR A 145 -4.04 9.15 -3.57
N LYS A 146 -4.20 10.02 -4.57
CA LYS A 146 -4.30 9.58 -5.97
C LYS A 146 -3.00 8.95 -6.44
N THR A 147 -1.88 9.59 -6.12
CA THR A 147 -0.55 9.05 -6.44
C THR A 147 -0.29 7.72 -5.74
N LEU A 148 -0.67 7.61 -4.46
CA LEU A 148 -0.63 6.34 -3.71
C LEU A 148 -1.49 5.25 -4.34
N ALA A 149 -2.74 5.56 -4.69
CA ALA A 149 -3.65 4.62 -5.31
C ALA A 149 -3.10 4.08 -6.63
N ASN A 150 -2.43 4.92 -7.42
CA ASN A 150 -1.76 4.52 -8.66
C ASN A 150 -0.60 3.56 -8.39
N GLU A 151 0.28 3.86 -7.44
CA GLU A 151 1.39 2.97 -7.06
C GLU A 151 0.90 1.63 -6.50
N ILE A 152 -0.20 1.65 -5.73
CA ILE A 152 -0.86 0.43 -5.23
C ILE A 152 -1.38 -0.42 -6.40
N GLN A 153 -2.11 0.19 -7.36
CA GLN A 153 -2.62 -0.52 -8.52
C GLN A 153 -1.51 -1.11 -9.38
N LYS A 154 -0.44 -0.35 -9.61
CA LYS A 154 0.74 -0.78 -10.38
C LYS A 154 1.47 -1.95 -9.71
N SER A 155 1.65 -1.90 -8.38
CA SER A 155 2.26 -2.99 -7.62
C SER A 155 1.39 -4.26 -7.68
N ARG A 156 0.07 -4.14 -7.44
CA ARG A 156 -0.87 -5.25 -7.60
C ARG A 156 -0.82 -5.87 -8.99
N ARG A 157 -0.73 -5.03 -10.04
CA ARG A 157 -0.62 -5.51 -11.42
C ARG A 157 0.67 -6.25 -11.71
N SER A 158 1.77 -5.82 -11.09
CA SER A 158 3.06 -6.50 -11.19
C SER A 158 3.02 -7.89 -10.54
N GLN A 159 2.27 -8.05 -9.45
CA GLN A 159 2.05 -9.34 -8.78
C GLN A 159 1.02 -10.23 -9.49
N THR A 160 0.05 -9.63 -10.19
CA THR A 160 -1.04 -10.31 -10.91
C THR A 160 -1.11 -9.88 -12.38
N PRO A 161 -0.11 -10.27 -13.20
CA PRO A 161 -0.10 -9.93 -14.62
C PRO A 161 -1.28 -10.58 -15.35
N PRO A 162 -1.82 -9.94 -16.40
CA PRO A 162 -2.88 -10.54 -17.19
C PRO A 162 -2.32 -11.69 -18.00
N ARG A 163 -3.11 -12.74 -18.14
CA ARG A 163 -2.78 -13.89 -18.97
C ARG A 163 -3.91 -14.12 -19.95
N VAL A 164 -3.59 -14.12 -21.23
CA VAL A 164 -4.53 -14.53 -22.27
C VAL A 164 -4.25 -15.99 -22.59
N ASN A 165 -5.24 -16.84 -22.39
CA ASN A 165 -5.12 -18.29 -22.57
C ASN A 165 -5.63 -18.70 -23.96
N THR A 166 -6.69 -18.05 -24.44
CA THR A 166 -7.33 -18.42 -25.70
C THR A 166 -7.97 -17.20 -26.33
N VAL A 167 -7.87 -17.13 -27.67
CA VAL A 167 -8.64 -16.21 -28.49
C VAL A 167 -9.37 -17.06 -29.53
N SER A 168 -10.69 -16.94 -29.60
CA SER A 168 -11.52 -17.70 -30.54
C SER A 168 -12.55 -16.80 -31.20
N LEU A 169 -12.86 -17.08 -32.46
CA LEU A 169 -13.97 -16.47 -33.18
C LEU A 169 -15.29 -17.12 -32.74
N SER A 170 -16.32 -16.31 -32.54
CA SER A 170 -17.67 -16.75 -32.17
C SER A 170 -18.73 -15.80 -32.75
N VAL A 171 -20.00 -16.18 -32.67
CA VAL A 171 -21.13 -15.34 -33.10
C VAL A 171 -22.07 -15.12 -31.92
N ASP A 172 -22.62 -13.92 -31.80
CA ASP A 172 -23.59 -13.58 -30.76
C ASP A 172 -25.01 -14.04 -31.13
N GLU A 173 -25.98 -13.78 -30.26
CA GLU A 173 -27.39 -14.13 -30.49
C GLU A 173 -28.02 -13.41 -31.71
N GLN A 174 -27.36 -12.35 -32.21
CA GLN A 174 -27.77 -11.55 -33.36
C GLN A 174 -26.98 -11.89 -34.63
N ASP A 175 -26.27 -13.03 -34.64
CA ASP A 175 -25.43 -13.52 -35.74
C ASP A 175 -24.26 -12.56 -36.10
N ARG A 176 -23.82 -11.74 -35.13
CA ARG A 176 -22.68 -10.83 -35.29
C ARG A 176 -21.39 -11.52 -34.84
N PRO A 177 -20.33 -11.54 -35.67
CA PRO A 177 -19.07 -12.14 -35.31
C PRO A 177 -18.36 -11.32 -34.22
N PHE A 178 -17.76 -12.01 -33.25
CA PHE A 178 -16.95 -11.40 -32.20
C PHE A 178 -15.74 -12.28 -31.84
N LEU A 179 -14.67 -11.67 -31.35
CA LEU A 179 -13.56 -12.37 -30.73
C LEU A 179 -13.83 -12.58 -29.25
N HIS A 180 -13.82 -13.85 -28.84
CA HIS A 180 -13.84 -14.24 -27.44
C HIS A 180 -12.41 -14.45 -26.95
N VAL A 181 -11.93 -13.52 -26.15
CA VAL A 181 -10.63 -13.63 -25.47
C VAL A 181 -10.91 -14.16 -24.06
N ARG A 182 -10.29 -15.28 -23.69
CA ARG A 182 -10.37 -15.85 -22.34
C ARG A 182 -9.00 -15.89 -21.69
N GLY A 183 -8.99 -15.71 -20.38
CA GLY A 183 -7.76 -15.58 -19.63
C GLY A 183 -7.99 -15.43 -18.13
N GLU A 184 -6.97 -14.88 -17.47
CA GLU A 184 -6.95 -14.62 -16.04
C GLU A 184 -6.42 -13.22 -15.79
N ASN A 185 -6.97 -12.55 -14.78
CA ASN A 185 -6.62 -11.19 -14.40
C ASN A 185 -6.68 -10.21 -15.58
N LEU A 186 -7.60 -10.40 -16.53
CA LEU A 186 -7.74 -9.50 -17.68
C LEU A 186 -8.09 -8.10 -17.17
N THR A 187 -9.21 -7.95 -16.48
CA THR A 187 -9.61 -6.67 -15.87
C THR A 187 -9.54 -6.73 -14.35
N LEU A 188 -8.78 -5.82 -13.71
CA LEU A 188 -8.76 -5.66 -12.24
C LEU A 188 -9.73 -4.59 -11.72
N ASN A 189 -10.08 -3.61 -12.56
CA ASN A 189 -10.99 -2.52 -12.24
C ASN A 189 -12.18 -2.51 -13.21
N PRO A 190 -13.40 -2.91 -12.78
CA PRO A 190 -14.59 -2.91 -13.64
C PRO A 190 -14.97 -1.53 -14.19
N LYS A 191 -14.49 -0.44 -13.58
CA LYS A 191 -14.75 0.93 -14.02
C LYS A 191 -13.82 1.41 -15.13
N TYR A 192 -12.82 0.61 -15.49
CA TYR A 192 -11.90 0.92 -16.58
C TYR A 192 -12.26 0.06 -17.80
N PRO A 193 -13.03 0.61 -18.76
CA PRO A 193 -13.37 -0.14 -19.96
C PRO A 193 -12.11 -0.35 -20.81
N PRO A 194 -11.79 -1.61 -21.19
CA PRO A 194 -10.65 -1.90 -22.05
C PRO A 194 -10.88 -1.33 -23.45
N VAL A 195 -9.81 -0.80 -24.04
CA VAL A 195 -9.77 -0.37 -25.43
C VAL A 195 -9.09 -1.44 -26.27
N THR A 196 -9.71 -1.79 -27.40
CA THR A 196 -9.19 -2.79 -28.32
C THR A 196 -9.05 -2.25 -29.72
N VAL A 197 -7.96 -2.63 -30.39
CA VAL A 197 -7.63 -2.21 -31.75
C VAL A 197 -7.27 -3.46 -32.55
N ILE A 198 -7.87 -3.59 -33.72
CA ILE A 198 -7.60 -4.67 -34.69
C ILE A 198 -7.13 -4.01 -35.98
N ASN A 199 -5.92 -4.34 -36.43
CA ASN A 199 -5.35 -3.78 -37.67
C ASN A 199 -5.38 -2.24 -37.72
N HIS A 200 -5.12 -1.59 -36.59
CA HIS A 200 -5.18 -0.12 -36.41
C HIS A 200 -6.59 0.50 -36.38
N ASN A 201 -7.65 -0.32 -36.48
CA ASN A 201 -9.03 0.12 -36.34
C ASN A 201 -9.57 -0.18 -34.94
N LEU A 202 -10.29 0.77 -34.33
CA LEU A 202 -10.92 0.57 -33.04
C LEU A 202 -12.01 -0.50 -33.12
N ALA A 203 -11.94 -1.48 -32.24
CA ALA A 203 -12.95 -2.51 -32.10
C ALA A 203 -13.75 -2.30 -30.81
N GLU A 204 -15.06 -2.45 -30.90
CA GLU A 204 -15.98 -2.28 -29.77
C GLU A 204 -15.90 -3.49 -28.84
N VAL A 205 -15.80 -3.22 -27.54
CA VAL A 205 -15.86 -4.26 -26.50
C VAL A 205 -17.29 -4.38 -26.01
N LEU A 206 -17.90 -5.54 -26.26
CA LEU A 206 -19.27 -5.86 -25.84
C LEU A 206 -19.34 -6.23 -24.36
N GLU A 207 -18.35 -7.01 -23.89
CA GLU A 207 -18.30 -7.51 -22.52
C GLU A 207 -16.85 -7.62 -22.07
N PHE A 208 -16.60 -7.27 -20.81
CA PHE A 208 -15.28 -7.40 -20.20
C PHE A 208 -15.39 -7.73 -18.72
N ASN A 209 -14.57 -8.67 -18.27
CA ASN A 209 -14.41 -8.98 -16.85
C ASN A 209 -12.98 -9.48 -16.57
N ALA A 210 -12.76 -10.08 -15.39
CA ALA A 210 -11.44 -10.59 -15.00
C ALA A 210 -10.98 -11.80 -15.82
N ASN A 211 -11.89 -12.51 -16.49
CA ASN A 211 -11.64 -13.80 -17.12
C ASN A 211 -11.93 -13.82 -18.62
N GLU A 212 -12.74 -12.89 -19.13
CA GLU A 212 -13.06 -12.81 -20.54
C GLU A 212 -13.24 -11.39 -21.06
N LEU A 213 -13.07 -11.27 -22.37
CA LEU A 213 -13.32 -10.08 -23.18
C LEU A 213 -14.03 -10.51 -24.47
N LYS A 214 -15.12 -9.85 -24.83
CA LYS A 214 -15.84 -10.05 -26.10
C LYS A 214 -15.70 -8.80 -26.95
N ILE A 215 -15.06 -8.95 -28.11
CA ILE A 215 -14.74 -7.83 -29.01
C ILE A 215 -15.53 -8.00 -30.31
N LEU A 216 -16.39 -7.05 -30.64
CA LEU A 216 -17.19 -7.09 -31.86
C LEU A 216 -16.29 -6.96 -33.10
N LEU A 217 -16.50 -7.85 -34.08
CA LEU A 217 -15.83 -7.77 -35.37
C LEU A 217 -16.73 -7.10 -36.40
N SER A 218 -16.17 -6.09 -37.07
CA SER A 218 -16.77 -5.46 -38.25
C SER A 218 -16.06 -5.93 -39.51
N LYS A 219 -16.68 -5.72 -40.68
CA LYS A 219 -16.08 -6.11 -41.98
C LYS A 219 -14.71 -5.47 -42.19
N ASP A 220 -14.50 -4.26 -41.66
CA ASP A 220 -13.24 -3.51 -41.74
C ASP A 220 -12.11 -4.13 -40.89
N HIS A 221 -12.41 -5.09 -40.02
CA HIS A 221 -11.43 -5.81 -39.21
C HIS A 221 -10.95 -7.10 -39.89
N ILE A 222 -11.72 -7.64 -40.84
CA ILE A 222 -11.48 -8.94 -41.50
C ILE A 222 -10.88 -8.69 -42.88
N THR A 223 -9.73 -8.02 -42.93
CA THR A 223 -9.09 -7.60 -44.19
C THR A 223 -7.90 -8.47 -44.58
N GLN A 224 -7.33 -9.23 -43.64
CA GLN A 224 -6.06 -9.95 -43.81
C GLN A 224 -6.12 -11.32 -43.12
N ALA A 225 -5.36 -12.29 -43.64
CA ALA A 225 -5.28 -13.65 -43.10
C ALA A 225 -4.58 -13.72 -41.73
N GLU A 226 -3.68 -12.77 -41.44
CA GLU A 226 -3.14 -12.54 -40.10
C GLU A 226 -3.50 -11.11 -39.71
N SER A 227 -4.04 -10.94 -38.51
CA SER A 227 -4.47 -9.66 -37.98
C SER A 227 -3.76 -9.35 -36.67
N GLU A 228 -3.42 -8.09 -36.45
CA GLU A 228 -2.81 -7.61 -35.22
C GLU A 228 -3.91 -7.17 -34.25
N LEU A 229 -3.93 -7.78 -33.06
CA LEU A 229 -4.82 -7.43 -31.96
C LEU A 229 -4.02 -6.74 -30.84
N ILE A 230 -4.39 -5.50 -30.54
CA ILE A 230 -3.88 -4.73 -29.41
C ILE A 230 -5.03 -4.50 -28.43
N MET A 231 -4.78 -4.76 -27.14
CA MET A 231 -5.76 -4.58 -26.08
C MET A 231 -5.13 -3.89 -24.89
N THR A 232 -5.86 -2.96 -24.28
CA THR A 232 -5.54 -2.44 -22.95
C THR A 232 -6.42 -3.13 -21.94
N PHE A 233 -5.89 -3.44 -20.77
CA PHE A 233 -6.64 -4.08 -19.68
C PHE A 233 -6.85 -3.17 -18.47
N ASP A 234 -5.95 -2.21 -18.32
CA ASP A 234 -5.91 -1.19 -17.28
C ASP A 234 -4.95 -0.08 -17.75
N PRO A 235 -4.80 1.04 -17.02
CA PRO A 235 -3.88 2.12 -17.40
C PRO A 235 -2.41 1.73 -17.54
N TYR A 236 -2.01 0.55 -17.05
CA TYR A 236 -0.63 0.12 -16.95
C TYR A 236 -0.29 -1.06 -17.86
N THR A 237 -1.28 -1.64 -18.54
CA THR A 237 -1.09 -2.89 -19.27
C THR A 237 -1.62 -2.84 -20.69
N LEU A 238 -0.71 -3.10 -21.62
CA LEU A 238 -0.98 -3.26 -23.04
C LEU A 238 -0.52 -4.64 -23.49
N VAL A 239 -1.40 -5.36 -24.17
CA VAL A 239 -1.11 -6.66 -24.77
C VAL A 239 -1.27 -6.56 -26.27
N LYS A 240 -0.26 -7.07 -26.98
CA LYS A 240 -0.21 -7.11 -28.44
C LYS A 240 0.02 -8.55 -28.87
N MET A 241 -0.80 -9.04 -29.80
CA MET A 241 -0.69 -10.40 -30.33
C MET A 241 -1.17 -10.47 -31.77
N ASN A 242 -0.68 -11.48 -32.49
CA ASN A 242 -1.15 -11.79 -33.83
C ASN A 242 -2.20 -12.89 -33.75
N ILE A 243 -3.30 -12.70 -34.46
CA ILE A 243 -4.42 -13.64 -34.53
C ILE A 243 -4.73 -13.99 -35.99
N ARG A 244 -5.37 -15.14 -36.19
CA ARG A 244 -5.89 -15.57 -37.50
C ARG A 244 -7.40 -15.48 -37.45
N LEU A 245 -7.97 -14.68 -38.35
CA LEU A 245 -9.40 -14.42 -38.49
C LEU A 245 -9.98 -15.24 -39.64
#